data_AF-A0A352UDA5-F1
#
_entry.id   AF-A0A352UDA5-F1
#
_cell.length_a   1.000
_cell.length_b   1.000
_cell.length_c   1.000
_cell.angle_alpha   90.00
_cell.angle_beta   90.00
_cell.angle_gamma   90.00
#
_symmetry.space_group_name_H-M   'P 1'
#
loop_
_entity.id
_entity.type
_entity.pdbx_description
1 polymer ?
#
loop_
_entity_poly.entity_id
_entity_poly.type
_entity_poly.pdbx_seq_one_letter_code
_entity_poly.pdbx_strand_id
1 'polypeptide(L)'
;MKRQRILYLNAVSRSLRAPVVGFAVHEPVESDPPQIEVGVEMPYETVHSAILDGWRIVSFPAQRADGDPEAVGIFGYEFILDRIVEVDE
;
A
#
# COMPACT_ATOMS: atom_id res chain seq x y z
N MET A 1 3.70 -22.76 4.16
CA MET A 1 5.05 -22.15 4.29
C MET A 1 4.87 -20.65 4.54
N LYS A 2 5.67 -20.04 5.42
CA LYS A 2 5.57 -18.59 5.70
C LYS A 2 6.15 -17.77 4.55
N ARG A 3 5.35 -16.86 3.98
CA ARG A 3 5.78 -15.94 2.93
C ARG A 3 5.36 -14.51 3.22
N GLN A 4 6.02 -13.55 2.56
CA GLN A 4 5.79 -12.13 2.75
C GLN A 4 4.74 -11.62 1.76
N ARG A 5 3.60 -11.15 2.26
CA ARG A 5 2.59 -10.42 1.48
C ARG A 5 2.91 -8.93 1.57
N ILE A 6 2.81 -8.22 0.43
CA ILE A 6 3.08 -6.78 0.36
C ILE A 6 1.79 -6.03 0.07
N LEU A 7 1.60 -4.90 0.76
CA LEU A 7 0.53 -3.94 0.52
C LEU A 7 1.13 -2.56 0.26
N TYR A 8 0.76 -1.99 -0.88
CA TYR A 8 1.06 -0.61 -1.24
C TYR A 8 -0.18 0.24 -0.91
N LEU A 9 -0.02 1.32 -0.16
CA LEU A 9 -1.08 2.28 0.14
C LEU A 9 -0.65 3.68 -0.28
N ASN A 10 -1.42 4.31 -1.17
CA ASN A 10 -1.23 5.71 -1.56
C ASN A 10 -2.17 6.60 -0.77
N ALA A 11 -1.62 7.51 0.03
CA ALA A 11 -2.40 8.46 0.84
C ALA A 11 -2.26 9.91 0.35
N VAL A 12 -3.22 10.76 0.72
CA VAL A 12 -3.21 12.19 0.34
C VAL A 12 -2.14 13.02 1.05
N SER A 13 -1.53 12.50 2.13
CA SER A 13 -0.40 13.14 2.82
C SER A 13 0.51 12.10 3.49
N ARG A 14 1.64 12.54 4.06
CA ARG A 14 2.55 11.69 4.86
C ARG A 14 1.98 11.28 6.23
N SER A 15 0.81 11.77 6.61
CA SER A 15 0.17 11.36 7.86
C SER A 15 -0.33 9.93 7.75
N LEU A 16 -0.03 9.10 8.74
CA LEU A 16 -0.59 7.73 8.84
C LEU A 16 -2.12 7.72 8.97
N ARG A 17 -2.71 8.86 9.35
CA ARG A 17 -4.17 9.05 9.48
C ARG A 17 -4.80 9.71 8.25
N ALA A 18 -4.01 10.00 7.22
CA ALA A 18 -4.54 10.57 5.99
C ALA A 18 -5.39 9.54 5.23
N PRO A 19 -6.45 10.00 4.53
CA PRO A 19 -7.20 9.15 3.63
C PRO A 19 -6.31 8.46 2.59
N VAL A 20 -6.53 7.15 2.41
CA VAL A 20 -5.98 6.35 1.32
C VAL A 20 -6.83 6.59 0.06
N VAL A 21 -6.16 6.78 -1.07
CA VAL A 21 -6.77 7.04 -2.39
C VAL A 21 -6.45 5.97 -3.42
N GLY A 22 -5.56 5.04 -3.09
CA GLY A 22 -5.25 3.90 -3.93
C GLY A 22 -4.47 2.84 -3.19
N PHE A 23 -4.54 1.61 -3.68
CA PHE A 23 -3.80 0.49 -3.11
C PHE A 23 -3.43 -0.53 -4.17
N ALA A 24 -2.44 -1.37 -3.85
CA ALA A 24 -2.15 -2.59 -4.57
C ALA A 24 -1.70 -3.68 -3.59
N VAL A 25 -2.05 -4.93 -3.85
CA VAL A 25 -1.62 -6.08 -3.05
C VAL A 25 -0.77 -6.99 -3.92
N HIS A 26 0.35 -7.45 -3.37
CA HIS A 26 1.15 -8.51 -3.97
C HIS A 26 0.99 -9.77 -3.12
N GLU A 27 0.33 -10.78 -3.70
CA GLU A 27 0.21 -12.11 -3.10
C GLU A 27 1.48 -12.92 -3.34
N PRO A 28 2.00 -13.62 -2.31
CA PRO A 28 3.22 -14.41 -2.45
C PRO A 28 2.97 -15.82 -3.02
N VAL A 29 2.16 -15.90 -4.07
CA VAL A 29 1.82 -17.14 -4.79
C VAL A 29 2.00 -16.92 -6.29
N GLU A 30 2.16 -18.00 -7.06
CA GLU A 30 2.13 -17.88 -8.51
C GLU A 30 0.74 -17.43 -8.95
N SER A 31 0.68 -16.31 -9.66
CA SER A 31 -0.55 -15.78 -10.22
C SER A 31 -0.26 -15.08 -11.54
N ASP A 32 -1.30 -14.89 -12.33
CA ASP A 32 -1.23 -13.95 -13.44
C ASP A 32 -0.96 -12.52 -12.93
N PRO A 33 -0.39 -11.63 -13.76
CA PRO A 33 -0.19 -10.24 -13.40
C PRO A 33 -1.51 -9.60 -12.93
N PRO A 34 -1.47 -8.75 -11.89
CA PRO A 34 -2.67 -8.14 -11.33
C PRO A 34 -3.46 -7.42 -12.43
N GLN A 35 -4.72 -7.80 -12.61
CA GLN A 35 -5.64 -7.11 -13.49
C GLN A 35 -6.21 -5.90 -12.76
N ILE A 36 -6.40 -4.78 -13.46
CA ILE A 36 -7.07 -3.62 -12.90
C ILE A 36 -8.55 -3.98 -12.74
N GLU A 37 -9.00 -4.15 -11.51
CA GLU A 37 -10.39 -4.42 -11.18
C GLU A 37 -11.15 -3.11 -10.95
N VAL A 38 -12.31 -2.96 -11.60
CA VAL A 38 -13.18 -1.79 -11.43
C VAL A 38 -14.16 -2.05 -10.29
N GLY A 39 -14.28 -1.11 -9.36
CA GLY A 39 -15.23 -1.20 -8.24
C GLY A 39 -14.68 -1.92 -7.00
N VAL A 40 -13.37 -2.13 -6.92
CA VAL A 40 -12.75 -2.68 -5.71
C VAL A 40 -12.86 -1.67 -4.57
N GLU A 41 -13.40 -2.13 -3.45
CA GLU A 41 -13.50 -1.33 -2.23
C GLU A 41 -12.12 -1.17 -1.59
N MET A 42 -11.82 0.03 -1.10
CA MET A 42 -10.55 0.30 -0.44
C MET A 42 -10.44 -0.56 0.82
N PRO A 43 -9.38 -1.37 1.00
CA PRO A 43 -9.29 -2.29 2.14
C PRO A 43 -9.08 -1.55 3.47
N TYR A 44 -8.56 -0.32 3.42
CA TYR A 44 -8.29 0.52 4.59
C TYR A 44 -8.54 1.99 4.27
N GLU A 45 -9.20 2.71 5.16
CA GLU A 45 -9.39 4.16 5.05
C GLU A 45 -8.09 4.93 5.28
N THR A 46 -7.21 4.40 6.12
CA THR A 46 -5.93 5.01 6.51
C THR A 46 -4.82 3.97 6.63
N VAL A 47 -3.56 4.39 6.52
CA VAL A 47 -2.41 3.52 6.83
C VAL A 47 -2.49 3.04 8.29
N HIS A 48 -2.95 3.90 9.20
CA HIS A 48 -3.16 3.56 10.59
C HIS A 48 -4.12 2.38 10.78
N SER A 49 -5.23 2.30 10.04
CA SER A 49 -6.14 1.15 10.12
C SER A 49 -5.49 -0.15 9.64
N ALA A 50 -4.60 -0.10 8.65
CA ALA A 50 -3.84 -1.27 8.22
C ALA A 50 -2.88 -1.75 9.33
N ILE A 51 -2.23 -0.81 10.03
CA ILE A 51 -1.35 -1.13 11.17
C ILE A 51 -2.14 -1.81 12.30
N LEU A 52 -3.34 -1.31 12.61
CA LEU A 52 -4.22 -1.91 13.62
C LEU A 52 -4.63 -3.35 13.27
N ASP A 53 -4.74 -3.64 11.98
CA ASP A 53 -5.01 -4.99 11.46
C ASP A 53 -3.76 -5.89 11.41
N GLY A 54 -2.59 -5.38 11.83
CA GLY A 54 -1.36 -6.16 11.95
C GLY A 54 -0.43 -6.09 10.75
N TRP A 55 -0.64 -5.15 9.83
CA TRP A 55 0.38 -4.79 8.84
C TRP A 55 1.54 -4.03 9.50
N ARG A 56 2.76 -4.25 9.02
CA ARG A 56 3.95 -3.53 9.47
C ARG A 56 4.46 -2.64 8.35
N ILE A 57 4.90 -1.43 8.68
CA ILE A 57 5.47 -0.53 7.67
C ILE A 57 6.88 -0.97 7.32
N VAL A 58 7.15 -1.17 6.03
CA VAL A 58 8.46 -1.42 5.46
C VAL A 58 9.10 -0.12 4.95
N SER A 59 8.30 0.77 4.35
CA SER A 59 8.79 2.04 3.82
C SER A 59 7.79 3.17 4.04
N PHE A 60 8.33 4.33 4.43
CA PHE A 60 7.59 5.60 4.48
C PHE A 60 7.81 6.37 3.17
N PRO A 61 6.84 7.21 2.76
CA PRO A 61 6.98 8.06 1.59
C PRO A 61 8.26 8.90 1.66
N ALA A 62 9.04 8.92 0.59
CA ALA A 62 10.25 9.72 0.53
C ALA A 62 9.93 11.20 0.76
N GLN A 63 10.74 11.87 1.57
CA GLN A 63 10.69 13.31 1.77
C GLN A 63 11.29 13.98 0.52
N ARG A 64 10.49 14.15 -0.54
CA ARG A 64 10.95 14.90 -1.72
C ARG A 64 11.11 16.37 -1.35
N ALA A 65 12.26 16.93 -1.72
CA ALA A 65 12.53 18.36 -1.64
C ALA A 65 11.56 19.11 -2.56
N ASP A 66 11.26 20.35 -2.19
CA ASP A 66 10.26 21.24 -2.77
C ASP A 66 10.11 21.10 -4.30
N GLY A 67 8.97 20.57 -4.73
CA GLY A 67 8.62 20.38 -6.12
C GLY A 67 7.14 20.04 -6.25
N ASP A 68 6.48 20.63 -7.25
CA ASP A 68 5.04 20.47 -7.48
C ASP A 68 4.69 18.99 -7.72
N PRO A 69 3.90 18.35 -6.83
CA PRO A 69 3.48 16.96 -6.98
C PRO A 69 2.74 16.69 -8.30
N GLU A 70 2.02 17.68 -8.86
CA GLU A 70 1.32 17.54 -10.14
C GLU A 70 2.30 17.37 -11.32
N ALA A 71 3.50 17.96 -11.24
CA ALA A 71 4.48 17.96 -12.33
C ALA A 71 5.17 16.59 -12.54
N VAL A 72 5.12 15.69 -11.55
CA VAL A 72 5.87 14.42 -11.56
C VAL A 72 4.96 13.20 -11.79
N GLY A 73 3.64 13.38 -11.92
CA GLY A 73 2.70 12.27 -12.07
C GLY A 73 2.70 11.30 -10.87
N ILE A 74 3.22 11.73 -9.72
CA ILE A 74 3.27 10.95 -8.48
C ILE A 74 1.99 11.26 -7.71
N PHE A 75 0.97 10.44 -7.90
CA PHE A 75 -0.27 10.55 -7.14
C PHE A 75 -0.07 10.01 -5.72
N GLY A 76 0.28 10.91 -4.81
CA GLY A 76 0.21 10.68 -3.38
C GLY A 76 1.48 10.19 -2.71
N TYR A 77 1.32 9.87 -1.44
CA TYR A 77 2.38 9.47 -0.54
C TYR A 77 2.28 7.96 -0.34
N GLU A 78 3.12 7.21 -1.04
CA GLU A 78 3.13 5.75 -1.01
C GLU A 78 3.79 5.21 0.27
N PHE A 79 3.04 4.39 0.99
CA PHE A 79 3.52 3.55 2.07
C PHE A 79 3.60 2.11 1.58
N ILE A 80 4.68 1.43 1.93
CA ILE A 80 4.86 -0.01 1.67
C ILE A 80 4.75 -0.74 2.99
N LEU A 81 3.85 -1.70 3.07
CA LEU A 81 3.59 -2.50 4.26
C LEU A 81 3.78 -3.99 3.97
N ASP A 82 4.12 -4.75 4.99
CA ASP A 82 4.19 -6.20 4.92
C ASP A 82 3.36 -6.91 5.99
N ARG A 83 3.03 -8.16 5.68
CA ARG A 83 2.51 -9.14 6.62
C ARG A 83 3.06 -10.52 6.25
N ILE A 84 3.48 -11.29 7.25
CA ILE A 84 3.83 -12.70 7.05
C ILE A 84 2.54 -13.52 7.07
N VAL A 85 2.30 -14.26 6.00
CA VAL A 85 1.13 -15.14 5.84
C VAL A 85 1.58 -16.59 5.68
N GLU A 86 0.74 -17.52 6.13
CA GLU A 86 0.88 -18.93 5.75
C GLU A 86 0.25 -19.13 4.38
N VAL A 87 0.96 -19.79 3.48
CA VAL A 87 0.41 -20.26 2.20
C VAL A 87 0.54 -21.78 2.10
N ASP A 88 -0.48 -22.40 1.53
CA ASP A 88 -0.44 -23.81 1.14
C ASP A 88 0.41 -23.93 -0.16
N GLU A 89 1.18 -25.01 -0.28
CA GLU A 89 2.01 -25.27 -1.48
C GLU A 89 1.16 -25.62 -2.71
#